data_AF-A0A1H3EBD0-F1
#
_entry.id   AF-A0A1H3EBD0-F1
#
_cell.length_a   1.000
_cell.length_b   1.000
_cell.length_c   1.000
_cell.angle_alpha   90.00
_cell.angle_beta   90.00
_cell.angle_gamma   90.00
#
_symmetry.space_group_name_H-M   'P 1'
#
loop_
_entity.id
_entity.type
_entity.pdbx_description
1 polymer ?
#
loop_
_entity_poly.entity_id
_entity_poly.type
_entity_poly.pdbx_seq_one_letter_code
_entity_poly.pdbx_strand_id
1 'polypeptide(L)'
;MIRAVLGQTTWGIDAALPILVVILLASIGTGVLFLVSVVAYRRRRRPQYGLIAVAIGALWVRSVVGAGTVFDLVPMPAHHFISHSLDLLTAGIVLYAVYMYAPGSVTALEDR
;
A
#
# COMPACT_ATOMS: atom_id res chain seq x y z
N MET A 1 -16.07 37.35 -24.04
CA MET A 1 -16.90 36.14 -24.18
C MET A 1 -16.00 34.95 -24.47
N ILE A 2 -15.54 34.24 -23.44
CA ILE A 2 -14.88 32.94 -23.61
C ILE A 2 -15.73 31.94 -22.82
N ARG A 3 -16.60 31.24 -23.55
CA ARG A 3 -17.29 30.04 -23.09
C ARG A 3 -16.25 28.92 -23.04
N ALA A 4 -15.97 28.43 -21.83
CA ALA A 4 -15.50 27.08 -21.60
C ALA A 4 -16.01 26.62 -20.23
N VAL A 5 -17.34 26.57 -20.08
CA VAL A 5 -18.03 25.82 -19.03
C VAL A 5 -18.18 24.38 -19.53
N LEU A 6 -17.07 23.64 -19.59
CA LEU A 6 -17.08 22.20 -19.80
C LEU A 6 -16.09 21.58 -18.82
N GLY A 7 -16.64 20.99 -17.76
CA GLY A 7 -15.88 20.22 -16.78
C GLY A 7 -15.68 20.89 -15.43
N GLN A 8 -16.73 21.44 -14.82
CA GLN A 8 -16.79 21.43 -13.36
C GLN A 8 -17.00 19.97 -12.92
N THR A 9 -15.94 19.15 -13.00
CA THR A 9 -15.82 18.01 -12.08
C THR A 9 -15.70 18.64 -10.70
N THR A 10 -16.80 18.63 -9.97
CA THR A 10 -16.97 19.06 -8.59
C THR A 10 -16.23 18.08 -7.68
N TRP A 11 -14.89 18.12 -7.76
CA TRP A 11 -13.93 17.28 -7.01
C TRP A 11 -14.09 17.33 -5.48
N GLY A 12 -14.96 18.19 -4.94
CA GLY A 12 -15.19 18.34 -3.50
C GLY A 12 -16.22 17.37 -2.92
N ILE A 13 -17.37 17.19 -3.57
CA ILE A 13 -18.53 16.46 -2.98
C ILE A 13 -18.84 15.19 -3.79
N ASP A 14 -18.77 15.26 -5.11
CA ASP A 14 -19.07 14.11 -5.99
C ASP A 14 -17.97 13.05 -5.98
N ALA A 15 -16.76 13.42 -5.54
CA ALA A 15 -15.64 12.49 -5.44
C ALA A 15 -15.63 11.67 -4.13
N ALA A 16 -16.41 12.05 -3.12
CA ALA A 16 -16.36 11.42 -1.80
C ALA A 16 -16.77 9.94 -1.83
N LEU A 17 -17.89 9.62 -2.50
CA LEU A 17 -18.36 8.24 -2.66
C LEU A 17 -17.37 7.37 -3.46
N PRO A 18 -16.90 7.80 -4.66
CA PRO A 18 -15.85 7.07 -5.38
C PRO A 18 -14.58 6.82 -4.56
N ILE A 19 -14.09 7.83 -3.83
CA ILE A 19 -12.88 7.70 -2.99
C ILE A 19 -13.09 6.69 -1.88
N LEU A 20 -14.24 6.73 -1.19
CA LEU A 20 -14.56 5.75 -0.15
C LEU A 20 -14.60 4.32 -0.71
N VAL A 21 -15.22 4.11 -1.89
CA VAL A 21 -15.26 2.79 -2.55
C VAL A 21 -13.84 2.29 -2.83
N VAL A 22 -12.97 3.14 -3.38
CA VAL A 22 -11.57 2.78 -3.64
C VAL A 22 -10.82 2.47 -2.36
N ILE A 23 -11.01 3.26 -1.29
CA ILE A 23 -10.39 3.02 0.02
C ILE A 23 -10.83 1.68 0.61
N LEU A 24 -12.13 1.35 0.54
CA LEU A 24 -12.66 0.08 1.04
C LEU A 24 -12.13 -1.10 0.22
N LEU A 25 -12.14 -1.00 -1.11
CA LEU A 25 -11.58 -2.03 -1.99
C LEU A 25 -10.09 -2.24 -1.74
N ALA A 26 -9.32 -1.15 -1.63
CA ALA A 26 -7.90 -1.21 -1.29
C ALA A 26 -7.68 -1.83 0.09
N SER A 27 -8.46 -1.44 1.11
CA SER A 27 -8.36 -1.97 2.46
C SER A 27 -8.65 -3.47 2.52
N ILE A 28 -9.72 -3.93 1.85
CA ILE A 28 -10.11 -5.34 1.78
C ILE A 28 -9.08 -6.14 0.99
N GLY A 29 -8.71 -5.68 -0.21
CA GLY A 29 -7.75 -6.36 -1.07
C GLY A 29 -6.39 -6.53 -0.40
N THR A 30 -5.87 -5.46 0.23
CA THR A 30 -4.60 -5.50 0.95
C THR A 30 -4.69 -6.36 2.21
N GLY A 31 -5.85 -6.38 2.89
CA GLY A 31 -6.10 -7.26 4.02
C GLY A 31 -6.08 -8.74 3.64
N VAL A 32 -6.69 -9.12 2.51
CA VAL A 32 -6.60 -10.49 1.98
C VAL A 32 -5.15 -10.84 1.65
N LEU A 33 -4.42 -9.95 0.96
CA LEU A 33 -3.00 -10.15 0.65
C LEU A 33 -2.15 -10.30 1.92
N PHE A 34 -2.45 -9.53 2.96
CA PHE A 34 -1.79 -9.65 4.25
C PHE A 34 -2.01 -11.04 4.86
N LEU A 35 -3.25 -11.53 4.91
CA LEU A 35 -3.54 -12.88 5.41
C LEU A 35 -2.81 -13.96 4.61
N VAL A 36 -2.81 -13.87 3.27
CA VAL A 36 -2.07 -14.79 2.40
C VAL A 36 -0.57 -14.75 2.70
N SER A 37 0.01 -13.56 2.87
CA SER A 37 1.43 -13.39 3.20
C SER A 37 1.80 -14.01 4.54
N VAL A 38 0.93 -13.87 5.55
CA VAL A 38 1.10 -14.50 6.88
C VAL A 38 1.04 -16.03 6.75
N VAL A 39 0.07 -16.56 5.99
CA VAL A 39 -0.01 -18.02 5.74
C VAL A 39 1.24 -18.53 5.02
N ALA A 40 1.73 -17.79 4.01
CA ALA A 40 2.95 -18.14 3.29
C ALA A 40 4.17 -18.15 4.22
N TYR A 41 4.30 -17.15 5.09
CA TYR A 41 5.37 -17.08 6.10
C TYR A 41 5.30 -18.27 7.07
N ARG A 42 4.10 -18.59 7.59
CA ARG A 42 3.91 -19.73 8.51
C ARG A 42 4.27 -21.06 7.88
N ARG A 43 3.99 -21.25 6.58
CA ARG A 43 4.30 -22.49 5.84
C ARG A 43 5.78 -22.64 5.49
N ARG A 44 6.45 -21.55 5.08
CA ARG A 44 7.83 -21.63 4.56
C ARG A 44 8.91 -21.26 5.58
N ARG A 45 8.57 -20.50 6.63
CA ARG A 45 9.46 -20.02 7.71
C ARG A 45 10.81 -19.45 7.22
N ARG A 46 10.84 -18.85 6.02
CA ARG A 46 12.03 -18.13 5.51
C ARG A 46 11.88 -16.64 5.83
N PRO A 47 12.98 -15.95 6.17
CA PRO A 47 12.96 -14.54 6.57
C PRO A 47 12.37 -13.63 5.49
N GLN A 48 12.59 -13.94 4.21
CA GLN A 48 12.00 -13.26 3.05
C GLN A 48 10.47 -13.14 3.12
N TYR A 49 9.78 -14.24 3.45
CA TYR A 49 8.32 -14.23 3.57
C TYR A 49 7.84 -13.43 4.78
N GLY A 50 8.64 -13.35 5.84
CA GLY A 50 8.37 -12.51 7.00
C GLY A 50 8.44 -11.03 6.64
N LEU A 51 9.48 -10.62 5.91
CA LEU A 51 9.63 -9.24 5.43
C LEU A 51 8.47 -8.82 4.52
N ILE A 52 8.08 -9.69 3.57
CA ILE A 52 6.93 -9.45 2.71
C ILE A 52 5.65 -9.30 3.54
N ALA A 53 5.43 -10.16 4.54
CA ALA A 53 4.26 -10.08 5.40
C ALA A 53 4.23 -8.78 6.22
N VAL A 54 5.37 -8.31 6.74
CA VAL A 54 5.46 -7.03 7.45
C VAL A 54 5.21 -5.86 6.49
N ALA A 55 5.77 -5.88 5.28
CA ALA A 55 5.55 -4.83 4.28
C ALA A 55 4.06 -4.72 3.88
N ILE A 56 3.43 -5.85 3.55
CA ILE A 56 2.00 -5.86 3.21
C ILE A 56 1.14 -5.49 4.42
N GLY A 57 1.54 -5.91 5.63
CA GLY A 57 0.88 -5.51 6.87
C GLY A 57 0.94 -4.00 7.12
N ALA A 58 2.10 -3.37 6.91
CA ALA A 58 2.25 -1.91 6.99
C ALA A 58 1.35 -1.20 5.96
N LEU A 59 1.28 -1.73 4.75
CA LEU A 59 0.37 -1.26 3.69
C LEU A 59 -1.10 -1.35 4.11
N TRP A 60 -1.50 -2.45 4.75
CA TRP A 60 -2.86 -2.64 5.22
C TRP A 60 -3.21 -1.67 6.36
N VAL A 61 -2.32 -1.47 7.33
CA VAL A 61 -2.49 -0.48 8.39
C VAL A 61 -2.63 0.93 7.80
N ARG A 62 -1.84 1.27 6.78
CA ARG A 62 -1.97 2.55 6.06
C ARG A 62 -3.38 2.72 5.47
N SER A 63 -3.93 1.68 4.83
CA SER A 63 -5.30 1.73 4.30
C SER A 63 -6.35 1.90 5.41
N VAL A 64 -6.19 1.21 6.54
CA VAL A 64 -7.08 1.35 7.71
C VAL A 64 -7.03 2.77 8.28
N VAL A 65 -5.84 3.38 8.38
CA VAL A 65 -5.66 4.77 8.80
C VAL A 65 -6.35 5.73 7.82
N GLY A 66 -6.23 5.49 6.51
CA GLY A 66 -6.96 6.25 5.49
C GLY A 66 -8.48 6.14 5.59
N ALA A 67 -9.00 4.94 5.82
CA ALA A 67 -10.43 4.74 6.08
C ALA A 67 -10.88 5.45 7.35
N GLY A 68 -10.11 5.34 8.44
CA GLY A 68 -10.37 6.01 9.71
C GLY A 68 -10.47 7.52 9.57
N THR A 69 -9.66 8.13 8.69
CA THR A 69 -9.76 9.56 8.38
C THR A 69 -11.06 9.95 7.69
N VAL A 70 -11.59 9.11 6.79
CA VAL A 70 -12.89 9.35 6.14
C VAL A 70 -14.04 9.26 7.15
N PHE A 71 -13.93 8.38 8.15
CA PHE A 71 -14.90 8.23 9.23
C PHE A 71 -14.68 9.19 10.41
N ASP A 72 -13.80 10.18 10.28
CA ASP A 72 -13.46 11.16 11.33
C ASP A 72 -12.87 10.54 12.62
N LEU A 73 -12.33 9.32 12.52
CA LEU A 73 -11.67 8.60 13.62
C LEU A 73 -10.17 8.95 13.74
N VAL A 74 -9.54 9.33 12.63
CA VAL A 74 -8.10 9.68 12.59
C VAL A 74 -7.93 11.11 12.05
N PRO A 75 -7.40 12.05 12.86
CA PRO A 75 -7.16 13.42 12.43
C PRO A 75 -6.22 13.48 11.21
N MET A 76 -6.47 14.41 10.29
CA MET A 76 -5.65 14.59 9.07
C MET A 76 -4.13 14.72 9.32
N PRO A 77 -3.63 15.43 10.36
CA PRO A 77 -2.20 15.47 10.65
C PRO A 77 -1.64 14.10 11.05
N ALA A 78 -2.39 13.35 11.87
CA ALA A 78 -2.01 12.00 12.27
C ALA A 78 -2.03 11.04 11.07
N HIS A 79 -3.01 11.18 10.18
CA HIS A 79 -3.07 10.44 8.92
C HIS A 79 -1.80 10.67 8.08
N HIS A 80 -1.42 11.92 7.83
CA HIS A 80 -0.23 12.23 7.04
C HIS A 80 1.02 11.65 7.67
N PHE A 81 1.19 11.85 8.98
CA PHE A 81 2.37 11.37 9.68
C PHE A 81 2.45 9.84 9.65
N ILE A 82 1.38 9.14 10.05
CA ILE A 82 1.35 7.68 10.12
C ILE A 82 1.42 7.06 8.72
N SER A 83 0.58 7.51 7.79
CA SER A 83 0.51 6.93 6.44
C SER A 83 1.82 7.12 5.70
N HIS A 84 2.41 8.33 5.71
CA HIS A 84 3.70 8.55 5.03
C HIS A 84 4.86 7.83 5.72
N SER A 85 4.83 7.66 7.04
CA SER A 85 5.85 6.86 7.74
C SER A 85 5.76 5.38 7.35
N LEU A 86 4.54 4.84 7.25
CA LEU A 86 4.30 3.47 6.81
C LEU A 86 4.73 3.25 5.35
N ASP A 87 4.59 4.26 4.50
CA ASP A 87 5.05 4.20 3.11
C ASP A 87 6.57 4.08 3.04
N LEU A 88 7.28 4.93 3.79
CA LEU A 88 8.73 4.88 3.88
C LEU A 88 9.21 3.55 4.45
N LEU A 89 8.55 3.06 5.51
CA LEU A 89 8.84 1.76 6.11
C LEU A 89 8.65 0.61 5.10
N THR A 90 7.53 0.60 4.38
CA THR A 90 7.24 -0.42 3.38
C THR A 90 8.31 -0.42 2.28
N ALA A 91 8.63 0.76 1.72
CA ALA A 91 9.66 0.91 0.71
C ALA A 91 11.03 0.42 1.23
N GLY A 92 11.39 0.77 2.46
CA GLY A 92 12.62 0.32 3.12
C GLY A 92 12.68 -1.18 3.31
N ILE A 93 11.59 -1.82 3.74
CA ILE A 93 11.52 -3.28 3.91
C ILE A 93 11.63 -3.99 2.55
N VAL A 94 10.94 -3.51 1.53
CA VAL A 94 11.01 -4.08 0.18
C VAL A 94 12.42 -3.97 -0.36
N LEU A 95 13.05 -2.80 -0.25
CA LEU A 95 14.43 -2.58 -0.68
C LEU A 95 15.39 -3.49 0.08
N TYR A 96 15.25 -3.59 1.41
CA TYR A 96 16.06 -4.47 2.24
C TYR A 96 15.89 -5.94 1.84
N ALA A 97 14.65 -6.38 1.58
CA ALA A 97 14.37 -7.73 1.15
C ALA A 97 15.05 -8.05 -0.19
N VAL A 98 14.95 -7.14 -1.17
CA VAL A 98 15.64 -7.30 -2.46
C VAL A 98 17.15 -7.32 -2.26
N TYR A 99 17.70 -6.37 -1.50
CA TYR A 99 19.13 -6.26 -1.27
C TYR A 99 19.74 -7.50 -0.61
N MET A 100 19.05 -8.08 0.38
CA MET A 100 19.57 -9.23 1.14
C MET A 100 19.27 -10.59 0.50
N TYR A 101 18.25 -10.67 -0.35
CA TYR A 101 17.68 -11.97 -0.74
C TYR A 101 17.41 -12.15 -2.24
N ALA A 102 17.66 -11.14 -3.08
CA ALA A 102 17.58 -11.32 -4.51
C ALA A 102 18.65 -12.34 -4.99
N PRO A 103 18.30 -13.33 -5.82
CA PRO A 103 19.29 -14.20 -6.45
C PRO A 103 20.24 -13.36 -7.33
N GLY A 104 21.55 -13.62 -7.24
CA GLY A 104 22.56 -12.91 -8.01
C GLY A 104 22.51 -13.21 -9.51
N SER A 105 22.41 -12.14 -10.29
CA SER A 105 22.87 -11.88 -11.67
C SER A 105 22.17 -12.48 -12.91
N VAL A 106 21.97 -11.57 -13.87
CA VAL A 106 21.56 -11.67 -15.28
C VAL A 106 22.69 -12.25 -16.17
N THR A 107 23.74 -12.84 -15.60
CA THR A 107 24.95 -13.33 -16.29
C THR A 107 24.75 -14.65 -17.05
N ALA A 108 23.55 -15.24 -17.05
CA ALA A 108 23.31 -16.54 -17.69
C ALA A 108 23.15 -16.49 -19.24
N LEU A 109 23.24 -15.31 -19.87
CA LEU A 109 23.00 -15.16 -21.32
C LEU A 109 24.24 -14.81 -22.15
N GLU A 110 25.42 -14.58 -21.54
CA GLU A 110 26.63 -14.19 -22.29
C GLU A 110 27.60 -15.35 -22.57
N ASP A 111 27.23 -16.58 -22.22
CA ASP A 111 28.10 -17.78 -22.32
C ASP A 111 27.45 -18.94 -23.10
N ARG A 112 26.72 -18.64 -24.20
CA ARG A 112 26.20 -19.65 -25.15
C ARG A 112 26.46 -19.27 -26.60
#